data_AF-A0A916RHB1-F1
#
_entry.id   AF-A0A916RHB1-F1
#
_cell.length_a   1.000
_cell.length_b   1.000
_cell.length_c   1.000
_cell.angle_alpha   90.00
_cell.angle_beta   90.00
_cell.angle_gamma   90.00
#
_symmetry.space_group_name_H-M   'P 1'
#
loop_
_entity.id
_entity.type
_entity.pdbx_description
1 polymer ?
#
loop_
_entity_poly.entity_id
_entity_poly.type
_entity_poly.pdbx_seq_one_letter_code
_entity_poly.pdbx_strand_id
1 'polypeptide(L)'
;MRSEGKRAANRLREQWKKNPWVPGATIDLSEHEGEFQQQVGMKVRSPVPPGVLDWLRWKYRRLQIDQKRDREWLQVLHHDLPVRVSAAGPAPEAMAAEEQNFAAVPTVWRVSDAEQFSKRERADQPKAPARIKMRSLRGPGRPRKKSKEGPDLDTQERNDFAMFVHQYREILIPLFAQTRDTEHMNIVYALRAFVADPNDRGAREQWFRIASLLTAR
;
A
#
# COMPACT_ATOMS: atom_id res chain seq x y z
N MET A 1 -17.54 -17.17 2.65
CA MET A 1 -16.11 -17.57 2.73
C MET A 1 -15.11 -16.44 2.46
N ARG A 2 -15.21 -15.62 1.39
CA ARG A 2 -14.25 -14.51 1.12
C ARG A 2 -14.12 -13.46 2.25
N SER A 3 -15.17 -13.25 3.04
CA SER A 3 -15.18 -12.29 4.15
C SER A 3 -14.35 -12.75 5.36
N GLU A 4 -14.25 -14.06 5.61
CA GLU A 4 -13.52 -14.59 6.76
C GLU A 4 -12.02 -14.61 6.52
N GLY A 5 -11.58 -14.99 5.31
CA GLY A 5 -10.17 -14.89 4.89
C GLY A 5 -9.63 -13.47 5.01
N LYS A 6 -10.39 -12.46 4.56
CA LYS A 6 -10.03 -11.04 4.73
C LYS A 6 -9.90 -10.64 6.21
N ARG A 7 -10.81 -11.11 7.06
CA ARG A 7 -10.75 -10.82 8.51
C ARG A 7 -9.57 -11.52 9.18
N ALA A 8 -9.18 -12.72 8.74
CA ALA A 8 -8.02 -13.43 9.26
C ALA A 8 -6.72 -12.72 8.87
N ALA A 9 -6.56 -12.35 7.60
CA ALA A 9 -5.40 -11.58 7.12
C ALA A 9 -5.27 -10.23 7.85
N ASN A 10 -6.38 -9.51 8.05
CA ASN A 10 -6.35 -8.25 8.80
C ASN A 10 -5.96 -8.44 10.26
N ARG A 11 -6.47 -9.49 10.92
CA ARG A 11 -6.07 -9.82 12.30
C ARG A 11 -4.57 -10.10 12.40
N LEU A 12 -4.03 -10.88 11.46
CA LEU A 12 -2.61 -11.20 11.43
C LEU A 12 -1.75 -9.94 11.19
N ARG A 13 -2.18 -9.06 10.28
CA ARG A 13 -1.51 -7.76 10.08
C ARG A 13 -1.51 -6.88 11.32
N GLU A 14 -2.64 -6.80 12.04
CA GLU A 14 -2.70 -6.06 13.30
C GLU A 14 -1.82 -6.70 14.40
N GLN A 15 -1.69 -8.02 14.41
CA GLN A 15 -0.76 -8.72 15.31
C GLN A 15 0.70 -8.40 14.98
N TRP A 16 1.08 -8.41 13.70
CA TRP A 16 2.45 -8.07 13.30
C TRP A 16 2.87 -6.65 13.61
N LYS A 17 1.93 -5.69 13.64
CA LYS A 17 2.23 -4.33 14.12
C LYS A 17 2.70 -4.30 15.57
N LYS A 18 2.26 -5.26 16.40
CA LYS A 18 2.64 -5.37 17.81
C LYS A 18 3.83 -6.30 18.00
N ASN A 19 3.83 -7.43 17.30
CA ASN A 19 4.87 -8.43 17.35
C ASN A 19 5.10 -9.02 15.94
N PRO A 20 6.17 -8.63 15.24
CA PRO A 20 6.45 -9.09 13.87
C PRO A 20 6.88 -10.56 13.81
N TRP A 21 7.19 -11.18 14.95
CA TRP A 21 7.61 -12.59 15.07
C TRP A 21 6.44 -13.57 15.13
N VAL A 22 5.19 -13.09 15.20
CA VAL A 22 4.01 -13.97 15.20
C VAL A 22 3.98 -14.81 13.90
N PRO A 23 3.88 -16.14 13.97
CA PRO A 23 3.90 -16.99 12.79
C PRO A 23 2.67 -16.76 11.91
N GLY A 24 2.87 -16.84 10.60
CA GLY A 24 1.81 -16.81 9.60
C GLY A 24 2.24 -16.18 8.27
N ALA A 25 1.32 -16.20 7.30
CA ALA A 25 1.45 -15.53 6.02
C ALA A 25 0.08 -15.01 5.57
N THR A 26 0.03 -13.82 4.97
CA THR A 26 -1.19 -13.29 4.32
C THR A 26 -1.11 -13.35 2.80
N ILE A 27 0.09 -13.48 2.26
CA ILE A 27 0.35 -13.55 0.82
C ILE A 27 0.94 -14.91 0.49
N ASP A 28 0.28 -15.59 -0.44
CA ASP A 28 0.77 -16.79 -1.11
C ASP A 28 1.25 -16.40 -2.51
N LEU A 29 2.49 -16.72 -2.85
CA LEU A 29 3.09 -16.50 -4.17
C LEU A 29 2.91 -17.70 -5.11
N SER A 30 2.31 -18.79 -4.61
CA SER A 30 2.05 -20.02 -5.37
C SER A 30 3.32 -20.54 -6.04
N GLU A 31 3.34 -20.65 -7.38
CA GLU A 31 4.48 -21.18 -8.15
C GLU A 31 5.77 -20.34 -8.01
N HIS A 32 5.66 -19.06 -7.65
CA HIS A 32 6.80 -18.16 -7.50
C HIS A 32 7.45 -18.20 -6.10
N GLU A 33 6.90 -18.95 -5.14
CA GLU A 33 7.44 -19.00 -3.77
C GLU A 33 8.87 -19.61 -3.76
N GLY A 34 9.16 -20.56 -4.65
CA GLY A 34 10.50 -21.17 -4.75
C GLY A 34 11.58 -20.17 -5.21
N GLU A 35 11.30 -19.42 -6.27
CA GLU A 35 12.20 -18.37 -6.76
C GLU A 35 12.40 -17.27 -5.72
N PHE A 36 11.32 -16.86 -5.06
CA PHE A 36 11.35 -15.90 -3.97
C PHE A 36 12.28 -16.37 -2.84
N GLN A 37 12.13 -17.61 -2.38
CA GLN A 37 12.96 -18.17 -1.30
C GLN A 37 14.44 -18.24 -1.68
N GLN A 38 14.76 -18.59 -2.93
CA GLN A 38 16.15 -18.59 -3.40
C GLN A 38 16.75 -17.18 -3.36
N GLN A 39 16.04 -16.18 -3.89
CA GLN A 39 16.56 -14.81 -3.95
C GLN A 39 16.72 -14.18 -2.56
N VAL A 40 15.77 -14.43 -1.65
CA VAL A 40 15.84 -13.94 -0.26
C VAL A 40 16.91 -14.71 0.52
N GLY A 41 16.95 -16.04 0.40
CA GLY A 41 17.91 -16.91 1.10
C GLY A 41 19.37 -16.64 0.73
N MET A 42 19.64 -16.21 -0.51
CA MET A 42 21.00 -15.79 -0.90
C MET A 42 21.48 -14.52 -0.19
N LYS A 43 20.57 -13.69 0.30
CA LYS A 43 20.87 -12.35 0.84
C LYS A 43 20.69 -12.24 2.35
N VAL A 44 19.88 -13.11 2.94
CA VAL A 44 19.55 -13.05 4.36
C VAL A 44 20.23 -14.19 5.11
N ARG A 45 21.17 -13.83 5.99
CA ARG A 45 21.92 -14.79 6.84
C ARG A 45 21.31 -15.01 8.23
N SER A 46 20.31 -14.22 8.59
CA SER A 46 19.69 -14.21 9.91
C SER A 46 18.19 -14.49 9.78
N PRO A 47 17.54 -15.03 10.81
CA PRO A 47 16.13 -15.31 10.72
C PRO A 47 15.31 -14.03 10.52
N VAL A 48 14.38 -14.10 9.57
CA VAL A 48 13.53 -12.97 9.20
C VAL A 48 12.19 -13.13 9.89
N PRO A 49 11.69 -12.07 10.57
CA PRO A 49 10.36 -12.11 11.16
C PRO A 49 9.29 -12.44 10.10
N PRO A 50 8.30 -13.30 10.39
CA PRO A 50 7.25 -13.66 9.43
C PRO A 50 6.50 -12.46 8.85
N GLY A 51 6.25 -11.41 9.64
CA GLY A 51 5.62 -10.18 9.13
C GLY A 51 6.49 -9.43 8.13
N VAL A 52 7.83 -9.49 8.28
CA VAL A 52 8.78 -8.93 7.32
C VAL A 52 8.87 -9.80 6.07
N LEU A 53 8.81 -11.12 6.21
CA LEU A 53 8.72 -12.04 5.06
C LEU A 53 7.44 -11.81 4.24
N ASP A 54 6.29 -11.59 4.89
CA ASP A 54 5.04 -11.27 4.18
C ASP A 54 5.11 -9.93 3.44
N TRP A 55 5.77 -8.93 4.04
CA TRP A 55 6.07 -7.67 3.35
C TRP A 55 7.01 -7.88 2.15
N LEU A 56 8.04 -8.73 2.27
CA LEU A 56 8.90 -9.10 1.15
C LEU A 56 8.12 -9.81 0.05
N ARG A 57 7.20 -10.72 0.38
CA ARG A 57 6.31 -11.37 -0.61
C ARG A 57 5.48 -10.35 -1.37
N TRP A 58 4.92 -9.36 -0.67
CA TRP A 58 4.19 -8.26 -1.31
C TRP A 58 5.08 -7.47 -2.28
N LYS A 59 6.30 -7.12 -1.86
CA LYS A 59 7.27 -6.40 -2.69
C LYS A 59 7.71 -7.24 -3.90
N TYR A 60 7.99 -8.51 -3.70
CA TYR A 60 8.37 -9.43 -4.77
C TYR A 60 7.25 -9.53 -5.82
N ARG A 61 6.00 -9.72 -5.39
CA ARG A 61 4.87 -9.73 -6.31
C ARG A 61 4.78 -8.44 -7.14
N ARG A 62 4.91 -7.27 -6.51
CA ARG A 62 4.81 -5.97 -7.21
C ARG A 62 6.00 -5.68 -8.12
N LEU A 63 7.21 -6.02 -7.69
CA LEU A 63 8.43 -5.64 -8.39
C LEU A 63 8.85 -6.69 -9.41
N GLN A 64 8.78 -7.97 -9.08
CA GLN A 64 9.26 -9.06 -9.93
C GLN A 64 8.14 -9.61 -10.83
N ILE A 65 6.98 -9.96 -10.25
CA ILE A 65 5.87 -10.56 -11.01
C ILE A 65 5.16 -9.50 -11.86
N ASP A 66 4.66 -8.43 -11.23
CA ASP A 66 3.83 -7.44 -11.93
C ASP A 66 4.65 -6.57 -12.91
N GLN A 67 5.92 -6.22 -12.58
CA GLN A 67 6.65 -5.14 -13.27
C GLN A 67 8.10 -5.46 -13.69
N LYS A 68 8.66 -6.61 -13.29
CA LYS A 68 10.05 -7.04 -13.59
C LYS A 68 11.15 -5.98 -13.35
N ARG A 69 11.09 -5.28 -12.22
CA ARG A 69 12.04 -4.24 -11.79
C ARG A 69 13.12 -4.80 -10.87
N ASP A 70 14.14 -5.41 -11.47
CA ASP A 70 15.21 -6.11 -10.74
C ASP A 70 16.06 -5.19 -9.87
N ARG A 71 16.38 -3.99 -10.38
CA ARG A 71 17.18 -3.01 -9.63
C ARG A 71 16.49 -2.55 -8.36
N GLU A 72 15.20 -2.25 -8.44
CA GLU A 72 14.41 -1.83 -7.27
C GLU A 72 14.26 -2.99 -6.28
N TRP A 73 14.11 -4.22 -6.78
CA TRP A 73 14.06 -5.40 -5.91
C TRP A 73 15.37 -5.63 -5.16
N LEU A 74 16.51 -5.48 -5.83
CA LEU A 74 17.82 -5.53 -5.18
C LEU A 74 17.97 -4.42 -4.13
N GLN A 75 17.49 -3.21 -4.42
CA GLN A 75 17.51 -2.11 -3.47
C GLN A 75 16.70 -2.44 -2.21
N VAL A 76 15.53 -3.08 -2.35
CA VAL A 76 14.72 -3.55 -1.23
C VAL A 76 15.48 -4.57 -0.38
N LEU A 77 16.16 -5.53 -1.01
CA LEU A 77 16.94 -6.55 -0.28
C LEU A 77 18.18 -5.97 0.42
N HIS A 78 18.83 -4.97 -0.18
CA HIS A 78 20.07 -4.41 0.34
C HIS A 78 19.89 -3.29 1.37
N HIS A 79 18.85 -2.47 1.24
CA HIS A 79 18.66 -1.28 2.07
C HIS A 79 17.46 -1.40 3.01
N ASP A 80 16.28 -1.74 2.47
CA ASP A 80 15.05 -1.72 3.26
C ASP A 80 14.94 -2.93 4.21
N LEU A 81 15.41 -4.08 3.75
CA LEU A 81 15.32 -5.33 4.51
C LEU A 81 16.13 -5.28 5.81
N PRO A 82 17.42 -4.90 5.83
CA PRO A 82 18.17 -4.80 7.08
C PRO A 82 17.53 -3.82 8.08
N VAL A 83 17.04 -2.67 7.59
CA VAL A 83 16.36 -1.67 8.43
C VAL A 83 15.12 -2.28 9.10
N ARG A 84 14.30 -3.01 8.34
CA ARG A 84 13.08 -3.64 8.88
C ARG A 84 13.36 -4.79 9.83
N VAL A 85 14.37 -5.60 9.55
CA VAL A 85 14.80 -6.67 10.46
C VAL A 85 15.32 -6.07 11.76
N SER A 86 16.13 -5.01 11.71
CA SER A 86 16.60 -4.32 12.91
C SER A 86 15.46 -3.70 13.72
N ALA A 87 14.45 -3.11 13.06
CA ALA A 87 13.29 -2.52 13.70
C ALA A 87 12.34 -3.56 14.33
N ALA A 88 12.36 -4.80 13.84
CA ALA A 88 11.55 -5.89 14.39
C ALA A 88 12.07 -6.41 15.74
N GLY A 89 13.29 -6.04 16.12
CA GLY A 89 13.94 -6.51 17.35
C GLY A 89 14.46 -7.94 17.24
N PRO A 90 15.15 -8.42 18.29
CA PRO A 90 15.73 -9.77 18.30
C PRO A 90 14.65 -10.85 18.25
N ALA A 91 14.99 -12.00 17.65
CA ALA A 91 14.14 -13.18 17.66
C ALA A 91 13.90 -13.64 19.11
N PRO A 92 12.65 -14.00 19.49
CA PRO A 92 12.42 -14.61 20.78
C PRO A 92 13.16 -15.96 20.86
N GLU A 93 13.80 -16.25 22.00
CA GLU A 93 14.65 -17.45 22.20
C GLU A 93 13.95 -18.77 21.83
N ALA A 94 12.64 -18.83 21.99
CA ALA A 94 11.82 -19.98 21.59
C ALA A 94 11.87 -20.27 20.07
N MET A 95 12.00 -19.25 19.23
CA MET A 95 12.10 -19.40 17.76
C MET A 95 13.52 -19.78 17.31
N ALA A 96 14.55 -19.33 18.04
CA ALA A 96 15.94 -19.69 17.75
C ALA A 96 16.22 -21.18 17.97
N ALA A 97 15.51 -21.83 18.91
CA ALA A 97 15.58 -23.27 19.14
C ALA A 97 14.76 -24.08 18.10
N GLU A 98 13.73 -23.46 17.53
CA GLU A 98 12.79 -24.07 16.60
C GLU A 98 13.31 -24.08 15.14
N GLU A 99 14.25 -23.20 14.78
CA GLU A 99 14.87 -23.13 13.45
C GLU A 99 15.62 -24.40 13.01
N GLN A 100 16.04 -25.27 13.94
CA GLN A 100 16.60 -26.58 13.60
C GLN A 100 15.53 -27.56 13.07
N ASN A 101 14.24 -27.30 13.31
CA ASN A 101 13.13 -28.19 12.92
C ASN A 101 12.26 -27.67 11.75
N PHE A 102 12.49 -26.45 11.25
CA PHE A 102 11.61 -25.83 10.24
C PHE A 102 12.01 -26.06 8.77
N ALA A 103 12.97 -26.94 8.50
CA ALA A 103 13.03 -27.56 7.18
C ALA A 103 11.84 -28.51 7.02
N ALA A 104 10.86 -28.12 6.20
CA ALA A 104 9.81 -28.98 5.62
C ALA A 104 8.41 -29.04 6.28
N VAL A 105 7.87 -27.96 6.85
CA VAL A 105 6.40 -27.84 6.93
C VAL A 105 5.95 -26.44 6.52
N PRO A 106 5.43 -26.25 5.29
CA PRO A 106 4.66 -25.07 5.00
C PRO A 106 3.35 -25.19 5.80
N THR A 107 3.27 -24.50 6.95
CA THR A 107 1.99 -24.26 7.64
C THR A 107 1.20 -23.23 6.84
N VAL A 108 0.86 -23.59 5.59
CA VAL A 108 -0.35 -23.09 4.95
C VAL A 108 -1.48 -23.58 5.85
N TRP A 109 -2.38 -22.70 6.24
CA TRP A 109 -3.66 -23.13 6.80
C TRP A 109 -4.37 -23.97 5.74
N ARG A 110 -4.10 -25.29 5.71
CA ARG A 110 -5.03 -26.24 5.13
C ARG A 110 -6.26 -26.15 6.00
N VAL A 111 -7.37 -25.78 5.38
CA VAL A 111 -8.67 -26.18 5.90
C VAL A 111 -8.61 -27.70 5.89
N SER A 112 -8.25 -28.29 7.03
CA SER A 112 -8.55 -29.69 7.28
C SER A 112 -10.03 -29.85 7.01
N ASP A 113 -10.41 -30.96 6.37
CA ASP A 113 -11.79 -31.39 6.32
C ASP A 113 -12.32 -31.34 7.75
N ALA A 114 -13.04 -30.26 8.05
CA ALA A 114 -13.68 -30.11 9.32
C ALA A 114 -14.58 -31.33 9.41
N GLU A 115 -14.39 -32.12 10.47
CA GLU A 115 -15.45 -32.98 11.01
C GLU A 115 -16.75 -32.20 10.81
N GLN A 116 -17.68 -32.81 10.09
CA GLN A 116 -18.95 -32.19 9.72
C GLN A 116 -19.71 -31.81 11.00
N PHE A 117 -19.39 -30.66 11.57
CA PHE A 117 -20.16 -30.01 12.61
C PHE A 117 -21.37 -29.38 11.93
N SER A 118 -22.28 -30.25 11.52
CA SER A 118 -23.57 -29.88 11.00
C SER A 118 -24.33 -29.18 12.12
N LYS A 119 -24.49 -27.85 11.98
CA LYS A 119 -25.41 -27.06 12.81
C LYS A 119 -26.87 -27.52 12.69
N ARG A 120 -27.19 -28.48 11.82
CA ARG A 120 -28.55 -29.01 11.62
C ARG A 120 -28.97 -30.05 12.66
N GLU A 121 -28.06 -30.53 13.52
CA GLU A 121 -28.39 -31.50 14.58
C GLU A 121 -28.67 -30.87 15.95
N ARG A 122 -28.56 -29.54 16.09
CA ARG A 122 -28.99 -28.88 17.33
C ARG A 122 -30.50 -28.64 17.28
N ALA A 123 -31.22 -29.21 18.25
CA ALA A 123 -32.60 -28.84 18.55
C ALA A 123 -32.70 -27.31 18.68
N ASP A 124 -33.77 -26.73 18.10
CA ASP A 124 -33.98 -25.29 18.03
C ASP A 124 -33.89 -24.66 19.43
N GLN A 125 -32.88 -23.83 19.64
CA GLN A 125 -32.83 -22.98 20.83
C GLN A 125 -33.83 -21.83 20.66
N PRO A 126 -34.57 -21.46 21.72
CA PRO A 126 -35.53 -20.37 21.64
C PRO A 126 -34.83 -19.07 21.25
N LYS A 127 -35.41 -18.39 20.27
CA LYS A 127 -34.91 -17.16 19.67
C LYS A 127 -34.74 -16.08 20.74
N ALA A 128 -33.51 -15.58 20.91
CA ALA A 128 -33.23 -14.50 21.85
C ALA A 128 -34.10 -13.25 21.56
N PRO A 129 -34.60 -12.55 22.59
CA PRO A 129 -35.43 -11.37 22.41
C PRO A 129 -34.67 -10.27 21.66
N ALA A 130 -35.40 -9.53 20.80
CA ALA A 130 -34.83 -8.46 20.01
C ALA A 130 -34.21 -7.40 20.93
N ARG A 131 -32.89 -7.21 20.83
CA ARG A 131 -32.20 -6.08 21.48
C ARG A 131 -32.71 -4.79 20.83
N ILE A 132 -33.56 -4.07 21.55
CA ILE A 132 -33.94 -2.69 21.24
C ILE A 132 -32.65 -1.87 21.29
N LYS A 133 -32.10 -1.52 20.13
CA LYS A 133 -31.00 -0.57 20.03
C LYS A 133 -31.57 0.78 20.45
N MET A 134 -31.34 1.18 21.70
CA MET A 134 -31.52 2.58 22.08
C MET A 134 -30.62 3.41 21.17
N ARG A 135 -31.25 4.24 20.34
CA ARG A 135 -30.60 5.24 19.51
C ARG A 135 -29.88 6.19 20.46
N SER A 136 -28.57 6.00 20.64
CA SER A 136 -27.79 6.95 21.42
C SER A 136 -27.97 8.33 20.78
N LEU A 137 -28.58 9.26 21.51
CA LEU A 137 -28.62 10.68 21.19
C LEU A 137 -27.20 11.24 21.29
N ARG A 138 -26.34 10.88 20.34
CA ARG A 138 -25.08 11.59 20.14
C ARG A 138 -25.43 12.83 19.32
N GLY A 139 -25.25 13.99 19.96
CA GLY A 139 -25.46 15.31 19.38
C GLY A 139 -24.64 15.55 18.11
N PRO A 140 -24.84 16.71 17.46
CA PRO A 140 -24.26 17.01 16.15
C PRO A 140 -22.76 16.77 16.16
N GLY A 141 -22.34 15.83 15.32
CA GLY A 141 -20.96 15.38 15.22
C GLY A 141 -20.04 16.57 14.94
N ARG A 142 -19.03 16.69 15.79
CA ARG A 142 -17.88 17.59 15.64
C ARG A 142 -17.41 17.54 14.17
N PRO A 143 -17.30 18.68 13.46
CA PRO A 143 -16.85 18.70 12.08
C PRO A 143 -15.47 18.05 12.00
N ARG A 144 -15.33 17.13 11.03
CA ARG A 144 -14.06 16.48 10.73
C ARG A 144 -13.04 17.58 10.42
N LYS A 145 -12.01 17.69 11.25
CA LYS A 145 -10.90 18.64 11.10
C LYS A 145 -10.28 18.40 9.73
N LYS A 146 -10.61 19.23 8.73
CA LYS A 146 -9.91 19.27 7.44
C LYS A 146 -8.50 19.75 7.76
N SER A 147 -7.51 18.88 7.59
CA SER A 147 -6.11 19.29 7.56
C SER A 147 -5.94 20.26 6.38
N LYS A 148 -5.71 21.54 6.71
CA LYS A 148 -4.84 22.45 5.94
C LYS A 148 -3.51 21.72 5.68
N GLU A 149 -2.83 21.77 4.53
CA GLU A 149 -2.88 22.59 3.32
C GLU A 149 -2.36 21.73 2.17
N GLY A 150 -3.00 21.82 1.00
CA GLY A 150 -2.66 21.09 -0.21
C GLY A 150 -3.91 20.41 -0.82
N PRO A 151 -4.23 20.60 -2.11
CA PRO A 151 -5.27 19.80 -2.74
C PRO A 151 -4.85 18.34 -2.67
N ASP A 152 -5.64 17.53 -1.97
CA ASP A 152 -5.45 16.08 -1.89
C ASP A 152 -5.86 15.51 -3.26
N LEU A 153 -4.96 15.68 -4.24
CA LEU A 153 -5.13 15.19 -5.60
C LEU A 153 -5.31 13.68 -5.53
N ASP A 154 -6.43 13.20 -6.07
CA ASP A 154 -6.70 11.77 -6.18
C ASP A 154 -5.52 11.09 -6.88
N THR A 155 -5.22 9.84 -6.56
CA THR A 155 -4.11 9.10 -7.18
C THR A 155 -4.25 9.07 -8.71
N GLN A 156 -5.50 9.11 -9.18
CA GLN A 156 -5.84 9.24 -10.59
C GLN A 156 -5.49 10.62 -11.16
N GLU A 157 -5.84 11.71 -10.47
CA GLU A 157 -5.48 13.07 -10.89
C GLU A 157 -3.95 13.24 -10.96
N ARG A 158 -3.19 12.67 -10.01
CA ARG A 158 -1.72 12.71 -10.04
C ARG A 158 -1.12 12.02 -11.26
N ASN A 159 -1.69 10.88 -11.67
CA ASN A 159 -1.24 10.17 -12.87
C ASN A 159 -1.60 10.96 -14.14
N ASP A 160 -2.79 11.56 -14.21
CA ASP A 160 -3.20 12.42 -15.32
C ASP A 160 -2.29 13.65 -15.44
N PHE A 161 -1.86 14.22 -14.31
CA PHE A 161 -0.89 15.31 -14.27
C PHE A 161 0.48 14.90 -14.80
N ALA A 162 1.00 13.75 -14.36
CA ALA A 162 2.29 13.25 -14.83
C ALA A 162 2.29 13.01 -16.35
N MET A 163 1.20 12.44 -16.88
CA MET A 163 1.04 12.26 -18.32
C MET A 163 0.96 13.58 -19.07
N PHE A 164 0.19 14.55 -18.57
CA PHE A 164 0.06 15.86 -19.19
C PHE A 164 1.40 16.61 -19.24
N VAL A 165 2.16 16.60 -18.14
CA VAL A 165 3.49 17.20 -18.09
C VAL A 165 4.43 16.55 -19.09
N HIS A 166 4.38 15.22 -19.23
CA HIS A 166 5.19 14.51 -20.22
C HIS A 166 4.80 14.88 -21.66
N GLN A 167 3.52 15.02 -21.95
CA GLN A 167 3.02 15.38 -23.28
C GLN A 167 3.44 16.79 -23.70
N TYR A 168 3.46 17.75 -22.78
CA TYR A 168 3.80 19.15 -23.04
C TYR A 168 5.18 19.56 -22.52
N ARG A 169 6.08 18.58 -22.35
CA ARG A 169 7.39 18.80 -21.72
C ARG A 169 8.24 19.86 -22.41
N GLU A 170 8.18 19.96 -23.73
CA GLU A 170 8.98 20.92 -24.51
C GLU A 170 8.60 22.38 -24.19
N ILE A 171 7.34 22.61 -23.80
CA ILE A 171 6.83 23.93 -23.40
C ILE A 171 7.07 24.16 -21.90
N LEU A 172 6.84 23.13 -21.07
CA LEU A 172 6.89 23.24 -19.61
C LEU A 172 8.30 23.25 -19.03
N ILE A 173 9.25 22.48 -19.57
CA ILE A 173 10.62 22.37 -19.04
C ILE A 173 11.33 23.74 -19.00
N PRO A 174 11.32 24.55 -20.08
CA PRO A 174 11.93 25.87 -20.03
C PRO A 174 11.28 26.80 -19.00
N LEU A 175 9.96 26.72 -18.82
CA LEU A 175 9.22 27.53 -17.86
C LEU A 175 9.51 27.10 -16.41
N PHE A 176 9.65 25.79 -16.16
CA PHE A 176 10.03 25.27 -14.84
C PHE A 176 11.45 25.65 -14.44
N ALA A 177 12.38 25.72 -15.40
CA ALA A 177 13.74 26.16 -15.13
C ALA A 177 13.82 27.62 -14.62
N GLN A 178 12.82 28.45 -14.95
CA GLN A 178 12.76 29.86 -14.58
C GLN A 178 11.87 30.12 -13.34
N THR A 179 11.23 29.09 -12.79
CA THR A 179 10.23 29.22 -11.71
C THR A 179 10.52 28.35 -10.50
N ARG A 180 9.97 28.75 -9.36
CA ARG A 180 10.08 27.99 -8.11
C ARG A 180 9.14 26.79 -8.14
N ASP A 181 9.49 25.72 -7.43
CA ASP A 181 8.67 24.49 -7.35
C ASP A 181 7.22 24.73 -6.92
N THR A 182 6.98 25.75 -6.09
CA THR A 182 5.62 26.14 -5.66
C THR A 182 4.75 26.69 -6.79
N GLU A 183 5.36 27.19 -7.86
CA GLU A 183 4.69 27.80 -9.01
C GLU A 183 4.43 26.79 -10.14
N HIS A 184 5.17 25.66 -10.16
CA HIS A 184 5.07 24.64 -11.22
C HIS A 184 3.64 24.14 -11.39
N MET A 185 2.94 23.84 -10.28
CA MET A 185 1.56 23.37 -10.35
C MET A 185 0.64 24.40 -10.99
N ASN A 186 0.79 25.69 -10.68
CA ASN A 186 -0.04 26.76 -11.25
C ASN A 186 0.16 26.90 -12.76
N ILE A 187 1.39 26.74 -13.25
CA ILE A 187 1.72 26.76 -14.67
C ILE A 187 1.02 25.58 -15.38
N VAL A 188 1.09 24.38 -14.79
CA VAL A 188 0.45 23.18 -15.37
C VAL A 188 -1.08 23.32 -15.38
N TYR A 189 -1.69 23.82 -14.31
CA TYR A 189 -3.13 24.08 -14.28
C TYR A 189 -3.57 25.09 -15.33
N ALA A 190 -2.84 26.20 -15.48
CA ALA A 190 -3.16 27.23 -16.47
C ALA A 190 -3.03 26.71 -17.91
N LEU A 191 -1.97 25.95 -18.21
CA LEU A 191 -1.80 25.32 -19.52
C LEU A 191 -2.90 24.28 -19.79
N ARG A 192 -3.23 23.45 -18.80
CA ARG A 192 -4.29 22.44 -18.92
C ARG A 192 -5.65 23.08 -19.18
N ALA A 193 -5.97 24.16 -18.48
CA ALA A 193 -7.22 24.91 -18.71
C ALA A 193 -7.29 25.48 -20.13
N PHE A 194 -6.19 26.08 -20.61
CA PHE A 194 -6.11 26.64 -21.96
C PHE A 194 -6.19 25.56 -23.06
N VAL A 195 -5.55 24.40 -22.86
CA VAL A 195 -5.62 23.27 -23.81
C VAL A 195 -7.00 22.64 -23.85
N ALA A 196 -7.69 22.56 -22.70
CA ALA A 196 -9.03 21.99 -22.60
C ALA A 196 -10.09 22.85 -23.30
N ASP A 197 -10.00 24.18 -23.16
CA ASP A 197 -10.85 25.13 -23.88
C ASP A 197 -10.05 26.37 -24.32
N PRO A 198 -9.53 26.38 -25.57
CA PRO A 198 -8.78 27.51 -26.11
C PRO A 198 -9.62 28.78 -26.32
N ASN A 199 -10.95 28.65 -26.36
CA ASN A 199 -11.87 29.77 -26.58
C ASN A 199 -12.32 30.41 -25.26
N ASP A 200 -12.07 29.77 -24.11
CA ASP A 200 -12.28 30.39 -22.83
C ASP A 200 -11.31 31.56 -22.64
N ARG A 201 -11.88 32.77 -22.64
CA ARG A 201 -11.16 34.01 -22.45
C ARG A 201 -10.42 34.04 -21.11
N GLY A 202 -11.00 33.46 -20.05
CA GLY A 202 -10.39 33.43 -18.73
C GLY A 202 -9.13 32.56 -18.69
N ALA A 203 -9.22 31.32 -19.15
CA ALA A 203 -8.08 30.41 -19.25
C ALA A 203 -6.97 30.98 -20.15
N ARG A 204 -7.34 31.60 -21.27
CA ARG A 204 -6.40 32.23 -22.19
C ARG A 204 -5.66 33.41 -21.56
N GLU A 205 -6.38 34.35 -20.93
CA GLU A 205 -5.76 35.51 -20.26
C GLU A 205 -4.84 35.06 -19.12
N GLN A 206 -5.25 34.06 -18.34
CA GLN A 206 -4.45 33.49 -17.26
C GLN A 206 -3.15 32.84 -17.78
N TRP A 207 -3.23 32.03 -18.84
CA TRP A 207 -2.05 31.42 -19.46
C TRP A 207 -1.09 32.48 -20.01
N PHE A 208 -1.58 33.45 -20.78
CA PHE A 208 -0.74 34.52 -21.33
C PHE A 208 -0.11 35.39 -20.24
N ARG A 209 -0.84 35.67 -19.15
CA ARG A 209 -0.28 36.40 -18.01
C ARG A 209 0.89 35.64 -17.38
N ILE A 210 0.78 34.34 -17.20
CA ILE A 210 1.86 33.52 -16.64
C ILE A 210 3.03 33.46 -17.62
N ALA A 211 2.77 33.17 -18.90
CA ALA A 211 3.82 33.09 -19.92
C ALA A 211 4.59 34.41 -20.07
N SER A 212 3.89 35.56 -20.08
CA SER A 212 4.51 36.88 -20.19
C SER A 212 5.31 37.30 -18.96
N LEU A 213 4.90 36.90 -17.75
CA LEU A 213 5.67 37.15 -16.53
C LEU A 213 6.98 36.36 -16.48
N LEU A 214 7.04 35.21 -17.17
CA LEU A 214 8.21 34.35 -17.20
C LEU A 214 9.18 34.73 -18.32
N THR A 215 8.69 35.17 -19.47
CA THR A 215 9.56 35.63 -20.57
C THR A 215 10.18 37.02 -20.35
N ALA A 216 9.66 37.79 -19.39
CA ALA A 216 10.20 39.12 -19.05
C ALA A 216 11.29 39.11 -17.96
N ARG A 217 11.66 37.94 -17.43
CA ARG A 217 12.74 37.74 -16.45
C ARG A 217 14.02 37.26 -17.12
#